data_AF-A0A1M6DU95-F1
#
_entry.id   AF-A0A1M6DU95-F1
#
_cell.length_a   1.000
_cell.length_b   1.000
_cell.length_c   1.000
_cell.angle_alpha   90.00
_cell.angle_beta   90.00
_cell.angle_gamma   90.00
#
_symmetry.space_group_name_H-M   'P 1'
#
loop_
_entity.id
_entity.type
_entity.pdbx_description
1 polymer ?
#
loop_
_entity_poly.entity_id
_entity_poly.type
_entity_poly.pdbx_seq_one_letter_code
_entity_poly.pdbx_strand_id
1 'polypeptide(L)'
;MKKKLIYILMICGALFMTTACSEEYTDATSMHVYGPNENPPVKTDEKGTVTSTFDKKAGDPVPATISIEQYETIIQQQLGMTVDELMSAIESGKVVVCPINASRSVWNKAKANVEGKKYGWYVNKNGNVCEIDDVSLYGIIEFDAATKCFNFYPDGNAGGAASIEFGFALDGPNYNTAIRFVMAMTVFDKSFIIQDITIPAGDYNAYSLTFESVAENINYVFGMSSAELVAAVSDGAVKPYIMNLETNAYVWDGTSTANNGGYWCNANNEICTWGADGFSFFIEPWLEDDPACMAIGRAPGIASGTTMMVKFGLATPDKQKAMSFLLNATFE
;
A
#
# COMPACT_ATOMS: atom_id res chain seq x y z
N MET A 1 -29.93 62.06 -9.81
CA MET A 1 -29.23 60.80 -10.14
C MET A 1 -29.34 59.72 -9.06
N LYS A 2 -29.22 60.03 -7.76
CA LYS A 2 -29.28 59.03 -6.66
C LYS A 2 -30.55 58.15 -6.62
N LYS A 3 -31.74 58.68 -6.92
CA LYS A 3 -32.99 57.89 -6.89
C LYS A 3 -33.08 56.83 -8.00
N LYS A 4 -32.56 57.10 -9.21
CA LYS A 4 -32.57 56.14 -10.32
C LYS A 4 -31.62 54.96 -10.08
N LEU A 5 -30.49 55.21 -9.40
CA LEU A 5 -29.53 54.17 -9.00
C LEU A 5 -30.13 53.21 -7.97
N ILE A 6 -30.92 53.72 -7.02
CA ILE A 6 -31.59 52.93 -5.99
C ILE A 6 -32.64 51.98 -6.59
N TYR A 7 -33.41 52.45 -7.59
CA TYR A 7 -34.38 51.58 -8.27
C TYR A 7 -33.71 50.48 -9.11
N ILE A 8 -32.58 50.77 -9.77
CA ILE A 8 -31.81 49.76 -10.49
C ILE A 8 -31.20 48.73 -9.51
N LEU A 9 -30.68 49.18 -8.37
CA LEU A 9 -30.14 48.28 -7.34
C LEU A 9 -31.23 47.39 -6.72
N MET A 10 -32.45 47.90 -6.53
CA MET A 10 -33.59 47.11 -6.05
C MET A 10 -34.08 46.09 -7.08
N ILE A 11 -34.04 46.41 -8.38
CA ILE A 11 -34.41 45.46 -9.45
C ILE A 11 -33.34 44.37 -9.59
N CYS A 12 -32.05 44.72 -9.49
CA CYS A 12 -30.97 43.73 -9.43
C CYS A 12 -31.04 42.89 -8.15
N GLY A 13 -31.36 43.48 -7.00
CA GLY A 13 -31.58 42.76 -5.74
C GLY A 13 -32.78 41.80 -5.80
N ALA A 14 -33.84 42.16 -6.53
CA ALA A 14 -34.98 41.27 -6.77
C ALA A 14 -34.64 40.07 -7.68
N LEU A 15 -33.66 40.23 -8.60
CA LEU A 15 -33.11 39.13 -9.40
C LEU A 15 -32.21 38.18 -8.58
N PHE A 16 -31.67 38.62 -7.43
CA PHE A 16 -30.96 37.76 -6.48
C PHE A 16 -31.88 37.10 -5.44
N MET A 17 -33.16 37.46 -5.43
CA MET A 17 -34.19 36.91 -4.53
C MET A 17 -35.04 35.83 -5.22
N THR A 18 -34.76 35.49 -6.49
CA THR A 18 -35.23 34.22 -7.03
C THR A 18 -34.40 33.13 -6.38
N THR A 19 -35.04 32.33 -5.53
CA THR A 19 -34.51 31.08 -5.00
C THR A 19 -34.07 30.22 -6.19
N ALA A 20 -32.79 30.28 -6.53
CA ALA A 20 -32.19 29.35 -7.46
C ALA A 20 -32.10 28.01 -6.72
N CYS A 21 -32.87 27.06 -7.23
CA CYS A 21 -33.03 25.69 -6.74
C CYS A 21 -33.93 25.57 -5.50
N SER A 22 -35.02 24.84 -5.68
CA SER A 22 -35.75 24.22 -4.57
C SER A 22 -34.79 23.30 -3.81
N GLU A 23 -34.73 23.44 -2.49
CA GLU A 23 -34.03 22.49 -1.62
C GLU A 23 -34.91 21.28 -1.27
N GLU A 24 -36.13 21.20 -1.79
CA GLU A 24 -36.98 20.04 -1.62
C GLU A 24 -36.56 18.93 -2.58
N TYR A 25 -36.10 17.81 -2.01
CA TYR A 25 -35.72 16.60 -2.75
C TYR A 25 -36.84 16.07 -3.67
N THR A 26 -38.10 16.42 -3.39
CA THR A 26 -39.29 16.05 -4.17
C THR A 26 -39.45 16.83 -5.47
N ASP A 27 -38.76 17.97 -5.65
CA ASP A 27 -38.78 18.73 -6.91
C ASP A 27 -37.89 18.11 -8.00
N ALA A 28 -37.04 17.15 -7.63
CA ALA A 28 -36.26 16.36 -8.58
C ALA A 28 -37.18 15.34 -9.30
N THR A 29 -37.83 15.80 -10.38
CA THR A 29 -38.69 14.95 -11.24
C THR A 29 -37.90 13.99 -12.13
N SER A 30 -36.57 14.14 -12.20
CA SER A 30 -35.67 13.28 -12.96
C SER A 30 -34.28 13.22 -12.33
N MET A 31 -33.60 12.09 -12.50
CA MET A 31 -32.23 11.90 -12.04
C MET A 31 -31.25 12.84 -12.77
N HIS A 32 -30.27 13.39 -12.04
CA HIS A 32 -29.21 14.21 -12.62
C HIS A 32 -28.43 13.46 -13.70
N VAL A 33 -28.12 14.17 -14.79
CA VAL A 33 -27.34 13.65 -15.91
C VAL A 33 -25.97 14.29 -15.87
N TYR A 34 -24.96 13.49 -15.52
CA TYR A 34 -23.61 13.96 -15.36
C TYR A 34 -22.97 14.25 -16.73
N GLY A 35 -22.39 15.44 -16.87
CA GLY A 35 -21.73 15.86 -18.11
C GLY A 35 -20.46 15.05 -18.42
N PRO A 36 -19.85 15.26 -19.61
CA PRO A 36 -18.59 14.60 -19.98
C PRO A 36 -17.44 14.88 -19.00
N ASN A 37 -17.43 16.06 -18.36
CA ASN A 37 -16.41 16.50 -17.41
C ASN A 37 -16.87 16.40 -15.94
N GLU A 38 -18.01 15.77 -15.68
CA GLU A 38 -18.56 15.61 -14.35
C GLU A 38 -18.47 14.14 -13.94
N ASN A 39 -17.89 13.90 -12.77
CA ASN A 39 -17.68 12.57 -12.23
C ASN A 39 -18.93 12.11 -11.46
N PRO A 40 -19.63 11.05 -11.90
CA PRO A 40 -20.79 10.52 -11.20
C PRO A 40 -20.40 9.96 -9.82
N PRO A 41 -21.25 10.11 -8.79
CA PRO A 41 -21.05 9.48 -7.50
C PRO A 41 -21.15 7.96 -7.66
N VAL A 42 -20.28 7.26 -6.94
CA VAL A 42 -20.38 5.81 -6.77
C VAL A 42 -21.51 5.55 -5.78
N LYS A 43 -22.53 4.82 -6.23
CA LYS A 43 -23.53 4.28 -5.30
C LYS A 43 -22.94 3.04 -4.64
N THR A 44 -22.97 3.02 -3.32
CA THR A 44 -22.59 1.85 -2.53
C THR A 44 -23.62 0.75 -2.71
N ASP A 45 -23.25 -0.30 -3.45
CA ASP A 45 -23.92 -1.60 -3.43
C ASP A 45 -22.92 -2.65 -2.96
N GLU A 46 -23.14 -3.19 -1.76
CA GLU A 46 -22.31 -4.25 -1.19
C GLU A 46 -22.27 -5.48 -2.10
N LYS A 47 -23.36 -5.77 -2.83
CA LYS A 47 -23.42 -6.91 -3.76
C LYS A 47 -22.66 -6.68 -5.05
N GLY A 48 -22.28 -5.45 -5.35
CA GLY A 48 -21.50 -5.08 -6.53
C GLY A 48 -20.06 -4.69 -6.20
N THR A 49 -19.62 -4.87 -4.96
CA THR A 49 -18.27 -4.50 -4.51
C THR A 49 -17.44 -5.76 -4.20
N VAL A 50 -16.34 -5.93 -4.92
CA VAL A 50 -15.33 -6.96 -4.67
C VAL A 50 -14.16 -6.32 -3.93
N THR A 51 -13.72 -6.91 -2.82
CA THR A 51 -12.54 -6.44 -2.08
C THR A 51 -11.48 -7.53 -2.02
N SER A 52 -10.24 -7.16 -2.28
CA SER A 52 -9.07 -8.05 -2.17
C SER A 52 -7.91 -7.31 -1.51
N THR A 53 -7.19 -7.99 -0.64
CA THR A 53 -6.05 -7.43 0.09
C THR A 53 -4.74 -7.88 -0.53
N PHE A 54 -3.79 -6.95 -0.66
CA PHE A 54 -2.48 -7.22 -1.24
C PHE A 54 -1.38 -6.51 -0.47
N ASP A 55 -0.27 -7.23 -0.32
CA ASP A 55 0.98 -6.72 0.25
C ASP A 55 2.04 -6.67 -0.86
N LYS A 56 2.67 -5.52 -1.07
CA LYS A 56 3.67 -5.30 -2.12
C LYS A 56 4.86 -4.50 -1.60
N LYS A 57 6.01 -4.64 -2.25
CA LYS A 57 7.14 -3.71 -2.06
C LYS A 57 6.98 -2.51 -2.98
N ALA A 58 7.51 -1.36 -2.57
CA ALA A 58 7.63 -0.21 -3.46
C ALA A 58 8.44 -0.61 -4.71
N GLY A 59 7.96 -0.20 -5.89
CA GLY A 59 8.59 -0.51 -7.18
C GLY A 59 8.59 -1.98 -7.58
N ASP A 60 7.81 -2.84 -6.93
CA ASP A 60 7.71 -4.25 -7.28
C ASP A 60 7.22 -4.42 -8.73
N PRO A 61 8.00 -5.08 -9.61
CA PRO A 61 7.65 -5.21 -11.02
C PRO A 61 6.48 -6.17 -11.27
N VAL A 62 6.17 -7.05 -10.31
CA VAL A 62 5.02 -7.95 -10.38
C VAL A 62 3.80 -7.19 -9.86
N PRO A 63 2.69 -7.09 -10.60
CA PRO A 63 1.52 -6.36 -10.11
C PRO A 63 0.79 -7.14 -9.02
N ALA A 64 0.11 -6.42 -8.12
CA ALA A 64 -1.05 -6.98 -7.44
C ALA A 64 -2.16 -7.17 -8.48
N THR A 65 -2.78 -8.34 -8.53
CA THR A 65 -3.63 -8.75 -9.66
C THR A 65 -4.99 -9.27 -9.20
N ILE A 66 -6.06 -8.79 -9.83
CA ILE A 66 -7.42 -9.34 -9.73
C ILE A 66 -7.85 -9.80 -11.12
N SER A 67 -8.10 -11.10 -11.29
CA SER A 67 -8.74 -11.62 -12.50
C SER A 67 -10.26 -11.48 -12.40
N ILE A 68 -10.88 -10.86 -13.41
CA ILE A 68 -12.34 -10.66 -13.39
C ILE A 68 -13.11 -11.97 -13.63
N GLU A 69 -12.45 -12.99 -14.19
CA GLU A 69 -13.02 -14.32 -14.41
C GLU A 69 -13.40 -15.00 -13.10
N GLN A 70 -12.70 -14.70 -12.01
CA GLN A 70 -13.03 -15.19 -10.67
C GLN A 70 -14.35 -14.63 -10.12
N TYR A 71 -14.87 -13.56 -10.73
CA TYR A 71 -16.05 -12.83 -10.27
C TYR A 71 -17.19 -12.82 -11.30
N GLU A 72 -17.21 -13.78 -12.22
CA GLU A 72 -18.23 -13.90 -13.27
C GLU A 72 -19.66 -13.85 -12.73
N THR A 73 -19.93 -14.52 -11.60
CA THR A 73 -21.27 -14.49 -10.97
C THR A 73 -21.69 -13.07 -10.56
N ILE A 74 -20.78 -12.28 -10.03
CA ILE A 74 -21.05 -10.90 -9.60
C ILE A 74 -21.25 -10.01 -10.84
N ILE A 75 -20.40 -10.18 -11.87
CA ILE A 75 -20.52 -9.48 -13.14
C ILE A 75 -21.87 -9.76 -13.79
N GLN A 76 -22.30 -11.02 -13.84
CA GLN A 76 -23.59 -11.41 -14.40
C GLN A 76 -24.76 -10.84 -13.60
N GLN A 77 -24.67 -10.78 -12.26
CA GLN A 77 -25.72 -10.20 -11.42
C GLN A 77 -25.83 -8.67 -11.58
N GLN A 78 -24.69 -7.98 -11.67
CA GLN A 78 -24.65 -6.52 -11.68
C GLN A 78 -24.84 -5.92 -13.07
N LEU A 79 -24.21 -6.52 -14.09
CA LEU A 79 -24.23 -5.99 -15.46
C LEU A 79 -25.15 -6.79 -16.38
N GLY A 80 -25.61 -7.98 -15.97
CA GLY A 80 -26.41 -8.86 -16.83
C GLY A 80 -25.62 -9.47 -17.98
N MET A 81 -24.30 -9.57 -17.85
CA MET A 81 -23.37 -10.02 -18.90
C MET A 81 -22.43 -11.11 -18.38
N THR A 82 -22.06 -12.04 -19.24
CA THR A 82 -20.89 -12.91 -19.05
C THR A 82 -19.61 -12.10 -19.16
N VAL A 83 -18.46 -12.68 -18.78
CA VAL A 83 -17.16 -11.99 -18.93
C VAL A 83 -16.85 -11.67 -20.40
N ASP A 84 -17.13 -12.58 -21.33
CA ASP A 84 -16.85 -12.34 -22.75
C ASP A 84 -17.77 -11.27 -23.37
N GLU A 85 -19.04 -11.22 -22.94
CA GLU A 85 -19.97 -10.15 -23.31
C GLU A 85 -19.53 -8.80 -22.72
N LEU A 86 -19.02 -8.79 -21.49
CA LEU A 86 -18.43 -7.61 -20.86
C LEU A 86 -17.24 -7.09 -21.69
N MET A 87 -16.33 -7.97 -22.12
CA MET A 87 -15.20 -7.56 -22.98
C MET A 87 -15.68 -6.93 -24.29
N SER A 88 -16.68 -7.55 -24.94
CA SER A 88 -17.29 -7.01 -26.16
C SER A 88 -18.00 -5.66 -25.92
N ALA A 89 -18.63 -5.50 -24.75
CA ALA A 89 -19.30 -4.27 -24.33
C ALA A 89 -18.29 -3.14 -24.05
N ILE A 90 -17.12 -3.46 -23.52
CA ILE A 90 -16.01 -2.52 -23.33
C ILE A 90 -15.46 -2.06 -24.69
N GLU A 91 -15.28 -2.97 -25.64
CA GLU A 91 -14.78 -2.62 -27.00
C GLU A 91 -15.75 -1.74 -27.78
N SER A 92 -17.06 -2.00 -27.66
CA SER A 92 -18.11 -1.21 -28.30
C SER A 92 -18.41 0.12 -27.59
N GLY A 93 -17.84 0.36 -26.41
CA GLY A 93 -18.08 1.55 -25.58
C GLY A 93 -19.39 1.53 -24.79
N LYS A 94 -20.13 0.41 -24.77
CA LYS A 94 -21.33 0.23 -23.94
C LYS A 94 -21.00 0.15 -22.45
N VAL A 95 -19.81 -0.34 -22.12
CA VAL A 95 -19.27 -0.37 -20.77
C VAL A 95 -18.01 0.48 -20.71
N VAL A 96 -17.92 1.33 -19.68
CA VAL A 96 -16.71 2.09 -19.39
C VAL A 96 -15.86 1.40 -18.33
N VAL A 97 -14.56 1.52 -18.48
CA VAL A 97 -13.56 1.14 -17.46
C VAL A 97 -13.06 2.44 -16.84
N CYS A 98 -13.19 2.59 -15.52
CA CYS A 98 -12.81 3.83 -14.84
C CYS A 98 -12.16 3.57 -13.48
N PRO A 99 -11.14 4.37 -13.09
CA PRO A 99 -10.75 4.52 -11.70
C PRO A 99 -11.91 5.03 -10.86
N ILE A 100 -11.85 4.78 -9.56
CA ILE A 100 -12.72 5.38 -8.56
C ILE A 100 -11.87 6.16 -7.58
N ASN A 101 -12.24 7.43 -7.37
CA ASN A 101 -11.68 8.21 -6.28
C ASN A 101 -12.37 7.79 -4.98
N ALA A 102 -11.69 6.94 -4.20
CA ALA A 102 -12.18 6.44 -2.93
C ALA A 102 -12.53 7.57 -1.94
N SER A 103 -11.69 8.60 -1.86
CA SER A 103 -11.86 9.71 -0.92
C SER A 103 -13.12 10.54 -1.16
N ARG A 104 -13.58 10.63 -2.41
CA ARG A 104 -14.78 11.37 -2.81
C ARG A 104 -15.95 10.46 -3.16
N SER A 105 -15.74 9.14 -3.23
CA SER A 105 -16.71 8.17 -3.73
C SER A 105 -17.31 8.58 -5.09
N VAL A 106 -16.44 8.90 -6.05
CA VAL A 106 -16.85 9.27 -7.43
C VAL A 106 -16.07 8.47 -8.47
N TRP A 107 -16.76 8.09 -9.53
CA TRP A 107 -16.15 7.53 -10.73
C TRP A 107 -15.28 8.58 -11.39
N ASN A 108 -14.03 8.27 -11.71
CA ASN A 108 -13.13 9.19 -12.34
C ASN A 108 -13.12 8.99 -13.86
N LYS A 109 -13.73 9.92 -14.59
CA LYS A 109 -13.82 9.89 -16.07
C LYS A 109 -12.55 10.42 -16.76
N ALA A 110 -11.47 10.68 -16.03
CA ALA A 110 -10.19 11.06 -16.62
C ALA A 110 -9.74 10.02 -17.66
N LYS A 111 -9.18 10.51 -18.77
CA LYS A 111 -8.62 9.63 -19.79
C LYS A 111 -7.43 8.86 -19.21
N ALA A 112 -7.23 7.64 -19.70
CA ALA A 112 -6.01 6.89 -19.43
C ALA A 112 -4.79 7.74 -19.81
N ASN A 113 -3.80 7.81 -18.92
CA ASN A 113 -2.62 8.66 -19.07
C ASN A 113 -1.30 7.89 -18.95
N VAL A 114 -1.34 6.56 -18.94
CA VAL A 114 -0.15 5.71 -19.01
C VAL A 114 0.11 5.31 -20.46
N GLU A 115 1.29 5.64 -20.97
CA GLU A 115 1.69 5.33 -22.34
C GLU A 115 1.64 3.81 -22.60
N GLY A 116 1.13 3.43 -23.77
CA GLY A 116 0.99 2.02 -24.17
C GLY A 116 -0.16 1.25 -23.48
N LYS A 117 -0.86 1.85 -22.50
CA LYS A 117 -1.96 1.19 -21.77
C LYS A 117 -3.30 1.84 -22.10
N LYS A 118 -4.19 1.08 -22.77
CA LYS A 118 -5.53 1.57 -23.17
C LYS A 118 -6.39 1.98 -21.97
N TYR A 119 -6.29 1.23 -20.87
CA TYR A 119 -7.01 1.47 -19.62
C TYR A 119 -6.01 1.56 -18.46
N GLY A 120 -5.03 2.46 -18.58
CA GLY A 120 -3.99 2.67 -17.58
C GLY A 120 -3.97 4.09 -17.02
N TRP A 121 -3.89 4.22 -15.69
CA TRP A 121 -3.82 5.51 -15.01
C TRP A 121 -2.72 5.53 -13.94
N TYR A 122 -1.99 6.63 -13.86
CA TYR A 122 -1.20 6.97 -12.69
C TYR A 122 -2.15 7.41 -11.57
N VAL A 123 -1.95 6.89 -10.37
CA VAL A 123 -2.80 7.20 -9.21
C VAL A 123 -1.97 7.54 -7.98
N ASN A 124 -2.47 8.48 -7.19
CA ASN A 124 -1.94 8.74 -5.85
C ASN A 124 -2.60 7.85 -4.79
N LYS A 125 -2.09 7.95 -3.56
CA LYS A 125 -2.52 7.11 -2.43
C LYS A 125 -4.02 7.20 -2.09
N ASN A 126 -4.67 8.29 -2.50
CA ASN A 126 -6.10 8.51 -2.29
C ASN A 126 -6.98 7.98 -3.44
N GLY A 127 -6.39 7.31 -4.43
CA GLY A 127 -7.07 6.81 -5.63
C GLY A 127 -7.41 7.92 -6.64
N ASN A 128 -6.81 9.11 -6.54
CA ASN A 128 -6.97 10.13 -7.58
C ASN A 128 -6.02 9.84 -8.72
N VAL A 129 -6.50 10.05 -9.94
CA VAL A 129 -5.64 10.10 -11.12
C VAL A 129 -4.72 11.32 -10.99
N CYS A 130 -3.42 11.09 -11.17
CA CYS A 130 -2.37 12.10 -11.15
C CYS A 130 -1.47 11.95 -12.39
N GLU A 131 -0.41 12.74 -12.50
CA GLU A 131 0.60 12.61 -13.56
C GLU A 131 1.77 11.73 -13.11
N ILE A 132 2.61 11.30 -14.05
CA ILE A 132 3.77 10.42 -13.79
C ILE A 132 4.82 11.07 -12.87
N ASP A 133 4.97 12.39 -12.92
CA ASP A 133 5.94 13.17 -12.14
C ASP A 133 5.33 13.79 -10.87
N ASP A 134 4.09 13.42 -10.54
CA ASP A 134 3.44 13.87 -9.32
C ASP A 134 4.17 13.30 -8.09
N VAL A 135 4.54 14.16 -7.15
CA VAL A 135 5.22 13.78 -5.90
C VAL A 135 4.38 12.85 -5.02
N SER A 136 3.06 12.79 -5.25
CA SER A 136 2.11 11.92 -4.56
C SER A 136 1.81 10.62 -5.31
N LEU A 137 2.48 10.37 -6.45
CA LEU A 137 2.33 9.14 -7.21
C LEU A 137 2.52 7.94 -6.29
N TYR A 138 1.55 7.04 -6.33
CA TYR A 138 1.55 5.82 -5.53
C TYR A 138 1.64 4.56 -6.40
N GLY A 139 1.22 4.66 -7.66
CA GLY A 139 1.42 3.58 -8.61
C GLY A 139 0.59 3.74 -9.87
N ILE A 140 0.52 2.66 -10.64
CA ILE A 140 -0.25 2.54 -11.86
C ILE A 140 -1.37 1.53 -11.63
N ILE A 141 -2.60 1.91 -11.93
CA ILE A 141 -3.68 0.96 -12.15
C ILE A 141 -3.82 0.67 -13.64
N GLU A 142 -4.12 -0.57 -13.98
CA GLU A 142 -4.37 -0.99 -15.35
C GLU A 142 -5.49 -2.03 -15.38
N PHE A 143 -6.35 -1.94 -16.39
CA PHE A 143 -7.12 -3.07 -16.86
C PHE A 143 -6.53 -3.60 -18.15
N ASP A 144 -5.99 -4.83 -18.11
CA ASP A 144 -5.51 -5.53 -19.29
C ASP A 144 -6.63 -6.42 -19.85
N ALA A 145 -7.15 -6.01 -21.00
CA ALA A 145 -8.24 -6.70 -21.69
C ALA A 145 -7.83 -8.07 -22.25
N ALA A 146 -6.54 -8.30 -22.54
CA ALA A 146 -6.07 -9.57 -23.09
C ALA A 146 -6.02 -10.65 -22.01
N THR A 147 -5.59 -10.29 -20.80
CA THR A 147 -5.53 -11.19 -19.65
C THR A 147 -6.76 -11.13 -18.75
N LYS A 148 -7.68 -10.20 -19.01
CA LYS A 148 -8.91 -9.95 -18.23
C LYS A 148 -8.58 -9.69 -16.74
N CYS A 149 -7.52 -8.92 -16.52
CA CYS A 149 -6.99 -8.66 -15.19
C CYS A 149 -6.94 -7.16 -14.91
N PHE A 150 -7.25 -6.82 -13.66
CA PHE A 150 -6.85 -5.56 -13.09
C PHE A 150 -5.52 -5.71 -12.36
N ASN A 151 -4.59 -4.83 -12.70
CA ASN A 151 -3.23 -4.84 -12.22
C ASN A 151 -2.93 -3.52 -11.51
N PHE A 152 -2.29 -3.61 -10.35
CA PHE A 152 -1.71 -2.46 -9.66
C PHE A 152 -0.20 -2.64 -9.52
N TYR A 153 0.55 -1.66 -10.04
CA TYR A 153 2.01 -1.58 -9.97
C TYR A 153 2.40 -0.45 -9.01
N PRO A 154 2.98 -0.74 -7.84
CA PRO A 154 3.38 0.30 -6.89
C PRO A 154 4.55 1.12 -7.44
N ASP A 155 4.53 2.43 -7.20
CA ASP A 155 5.67 3.30 -7.49
C ASP A 155 6.89 2.95 -6.60
N GLY A 156 8.10 3.27 -7.06
CA GLY A 156 9.35 3.07 -6.30
C GLY A 156 9.42 3.84 -4.97
N ASN A 157 8.62 4.88 -4.82
CA ASN A 157 8.52 5.70 -3.60
C ASN A 157 7.20 5.49 -2.85
N ALA A 158 6.36 4.55 -3.29
CA ALA A 158 5.09 4.26 -2.63
C ALA A 158 5.30 3.67 -1.23
N GLY A 159 4.43 4.04 -0.28
CA GLY A 159 4.53 3.56 1.10
C GLY A 159 3.21 3.63 1.88
N GLY A 160 3.00 2.64 2.73
CA GLY A 160 1.84 2.49 3.62
C GLY A 160 0.59 1.97 2.94
N ALA A 161 -0.53 1.98 3.66
CA ALA A 161 -1.79 1.41 3.21
C ALA A 161 -2.61 2.36 2.31
N ALA A 162 -3.28 1.82 1.29
CA ALA A 162 -4.15 2.55 0.38
C ALA A 162 -5.34 1.70 -0.08
N SER A 163 -6.47 2.36 -0.39
CA SER A 163 -7.58 1.73 -1.12
C SER A 163 -7.49 2.15 -2.58
N ILE A 164 -7.11 1.21 -3.44
CA ILE A 164 -7.00 1.44 -4.89
C ILE A 164 -8.23 0.84 -5.55
N GLU A 165 -9.00 1.68 -6.24
CA GLU A 165 -10.34 1.31 -6.68
C GLU A 165 -10.57 1.61 -8.15
N PHE A 166 -11.29 0.69 -8.79
CA PHE A 166 -11.62 0.74 -10.22
C PHE A 166 -12.87 -0.11 -10.45
N GLY A 167 -13.44 -0.01 -11.64
CA GLY A 167 -14.58 -0.85 -11.97
C GLY A 167 -15.07 -0.70 -13.39
N PHE A 168 -16.19 -1.39 -13.63
CA PHE A 168 -16.94 -1.32 -14.87
C PHE A 168 -18.30 -0.72 -14.60
N ALA A 169 -18.76 0.17 -15.47
CA ALA A 169 -20.12 0.71 -15.42
C ALA A 169 -20.73 0.72 -16.82
N LEU A 170 -22.05 0.53 -16.93
CA LEU A 170 -22.75 0.83 -18.18
C LEU A 170 -22.56 2.31 -18.51
N ASP A 171 -22.14 2.60 -19.75
CA ASP A 171 -22.03 3.96 -20.22
C ASP A 171 -23.41 4.60 -20.25
N GLY A 172 -23.52 5.71 -19.54
CA GLY A 172 -24.79 6.30 -19.20
C GLY A 172 -24.62 7.46 -18.24
N PRO A 173 -25.71 8.19 -17.96
CA PRO A 173 -25.61 9.47 -17.28
C PRO A 173 -25.09 9.39 -15.84
N ASN A 174 -25.13 8.24 -15.15
CA ASN A 174 -24.90 8.16 -13.70
C ASN A 174 -24.06 6.97 -13.21
N TYR A 175 -23.74 6.00 -14.08
CA TYR A 175 -22.97 4.80 -13.75
C TYR A 175 -23.55 3.97 -12.58
N ASN A 176 -24.88 3.94 -12.41
CA ASN A 176 -25.53 3.20 -11.32
C ASN A 176 -25.53 1.68 -11.52
N THR A 177 -25.38 1.21 -12.76
CA THR A 177 -25.26 -0.22 -13.07
C THR A 177 -23.80 -0.53 -13.29
N ALA A 178 -23.16 -1.03 -12.24
CA ALA A 178 -21.71 -1.12 -12.17
C ALA A 178 -21.25 -2.24 -11.24
N ILE A 179 -19.99 -2.61 -11.40
CA ILE A 179 -19.23 -3.44 -10.45
C ILE A 179 -17.96 -2.67 -10.06
N ARG A 180 -17.67 -2.66 -8.76
CA ARG A 180 -16.51 -2.01 -8.14
C ARG A 180 -15.57 -3.08 -7.62
N PHE A 181 -14.28 -2.85 -7.84
CA PHE A 181 -13.20 -3.63 -7.29
C PHE A 181 -12.35 -2.72 -6.41
N VAL A 182 -12.06 -3.21 -5.21
CA VAL A 182 -11.29 -2.53 -4.19
C VAL A 182 -10.05 -3.38 -3.90
N MET A 183 -8.89 -2.84 -4.24
CA MET A 183 -7.60 -3.39 -3.85
C MET A 183 -7.15 -2.68 -2.57
N ALA A 184 -7.30 -3.36 -1.43
CA ALA A 184 -6.77 -2.92 -0.15
C ALA A 184 -5.27 -3.22 -0.13
N MET A 185 -4.47 -2.21 -0.49
CA MET A 185 -3.02 -2.33 -0.64
C MET A 185 -2.31 -1.99 0.66
N THR A 186 -1.28 -2.77 1.00
CA THR A 186 -0.17 -2.36 1.87
C THR A 186 1.10 -2.35 1.04
N VAL A 187 1.69 -1.17 0.84
CA VAL A 187 2.98 -1.06 0.15
C VAL A 187 4.08 -0.79 1.17
N PHE A 188 5.05 -1.69 1.24
CA PHE A 188 6.25 -1.56 2.05
C PHE A 188 7.27 -0.68 1.32
N ASP A 189 7.54 0.50 1.87
CA ASP A 189 8.58 1.39 1.38
C ASP A 189 10.00 0.90 1.78
N LYS A 190 11.01 1.71 1.47
CA LYS A 190 12.42 1.40 1.76
C LYS A 190 12.74 1.34 3.26
N SER A 191 11.82 1.65 4.17
CA SER A 191 12.01 1.37 5.59
C SER A 191 11.86 -0.11 5.94
N PHE A 192 11.36 -0.95 5.02
CA PHE A 192 11.23 -2.39 5.20
C PHE A 192 12.19 -3.18 4.32
N ILE A 193 12.93 -4.09 4.92
CA ILE A 193 13.79 -5.06 4.26
C ILE A 193 13.13 -6.43 4.43
N ILE A 194 12.69 -7.02 3.34
CA ILE A 194 12.05 -8.34 3.32
C ILE A 194 12.89 -9.26 2.46
N GLN A 195 13.43 -10.33 3.03
CA GLN A 195 14.33 -11.23 2.32
C GLN A 195 14.29 -12.64 2.92
N ASP A 196 14.60 -13.63 2.09
CA ASP A 196 14.89 -14.98 2.55
C ASP A 196 16.38 -15.06 2.93
N ILE A 197 16.68 -15.66 4.06
CA ILE A 197 18.06 -15.87 4.52
C ILE A 197 18.31 -17.32 4.87
N THR A 198 19.58 -17.70 4.82
CA THR A 198 20.03 -19.02 5.23
C THR A 198 21.02 -18.87 6.39
N ILE A 199 20.70 -19.48 7.53
CA ILE A 199 21.55 -19.48 8.71
C ILE A 199 22.41 -20.75 8.69
N PRO A 200 23.75 -20.64 8.72
CA PRO A 200 24.64 -21.77 8.53
C PRO A 200 24.53 -22.85 9.61
N ALA A 201 24.92 -24.07 9.26
CA ALA A 201 24.99 -25.21 10.19
C ALA A 201 26.07 -25.02 11.25
N GLY A 202 25.82 -25.46 12.49
CA GLY A 202 26.76 -25.38 13.61
C GLY A 202 26.26 -24.50 14.76
N ASP A 203 26.58 -24.89 15.99
CA ASP A 203 26.13 -24.16 17.17
C ASP A 203 26.63 -22.71 17.14
N TYR A 204 25.70 -21.75 17.31
CA TYR A 204 25.96 -20.32 17.30
C TYR A 204 26.47 -19.72 15.98
N ASN A 205 26.44 -20.48 14.89
CA ASN A 205 26.70 -19.92 13.57
C ASN A 205 25.60 -18.94 13.17
N ALA A 206 26.00 -17.90 12.42
CA ALA A 206 25.13 -16.78 12.09
C ALA A 206 25.20 -16.39 10.61
N TYR A 207 24.08 -15.90 10.11
CA TYR A 207 24.01 -15.13 8.89
C TYR A 207 24.36 -13.66 9.20
N SER A 208 25.32 -13.10 8.46
CA SER A 208 25.74 -11.70 8.62
C SER A 208 25.00 -10.81 7.64
N LEU A 209 24.02 -10.04 8.15
CA LEU A 209 23.34 -8.99 7.37
C LEU A 209 24.17 -7.71 7.42
N THR A 210 25.01 -7.48 6.42
CA THR A 210 25.94 -6.35 6.40
C THR A 210 25.20 -5.03 6.20
N PHE A 211 25.62 -3.96 6.87
CA PHE A 211 24.97 -2.65 6.69
C PHE A 211 25.15 -2.11 5.27
N GLU A 212 26.26 -2.43 4.61
CA GLU A 212 26.48 -2.07 3.21
C GLU A 212 25.47 -2.70 2.26
N SER A 213 24.99 -3.92 2.55
CA SER A 213 23.98 -4.57 1.70
C SER A 213 22.62 -3.86 1.71
N VAL A 214 22.37 -3.00 2.70
CA VAL A 214 21.12 -2.24 2.90
C VAL A 214 21.37 -0.73 2.97
N ALA A 215 22.48 -0.25 2.39
CA ALA A 215 22.89 1.16 2.47
C ALA A 215 21.82 2.14 1.96
N GLU A 216 21.08 1.79 0.92
CA GLU A 216 19.98 2.63 0.41
C GLU A 216 18.84 2.76 1.41
N ASN A 217 18.50 1.67 2.12
CA ASN A 217 17.47 1.69 3.16
C ASN A 217 17.93 2.54 4.36
N ILE A 218 19.21 2.41 4.74
CA ILE A 218 19.82 3.20 5.82
C ILE A 218 19.74 4.69 5.48
N ASN A 219 20.14 5.06 4.25
CA ASN A 219 20.08 6.44 3.82
C ASN A 219 18.64 6.96 3.78
N TYR A 220 17.70 6.17 3.26
CA TYR A 220 16.29 6.53 3.20
C TYR A 220 15.69 6.79 4.59
N VAL A 221 15.92 5.90 5.56
CA VAL A 221 15.31 6.01 6.90
C VAL A 221 16.03 7.02 7.78
N PHE A 222 17.37 6.94 7.83
CA PHE A 222 18.17 7.69 8.80
C PHE A 222 18.80 8.94 8.22
N GLY A 223 18.99 9.02 6.91
CA GLY A 223 19.81 10.04 6.26
C GLY A 223 21.31 9.83 6.52
N MET A 224 21.71 8.59 6.78
CA MET A 224 23.07 8.19 7.15
C MET A 224 23.70 7.30 6.07
N SER A 225 25.02 7.26 6.02
CA SER A 225 25.79 6.17 5.41
C SER A 225 25.85 4.95 6.35
N SER A 226 26.28 3.79 5.82
CA SER A 226 26.50 2.58 6.61
C SER A 226 27.45 2.81 7.80
N ALA A 227 28.55 3.54 7.57
CA ALA A 227 29.53 3.86 8.62
C ALA A 227 28.97 4.78 9.72
N GLU A 228 28.16 5.79 9.33
CA GLU A 228 27.47 6.65 10.29
C GLU A 228 26.43 5.88 11.10
N LEU A 229 25.73 4.91 10.49
CA LEU A 229 24.84 4.02 11.22
C LEU A 229 25.60 3.17 12.25
N VAL A 230 26.76 2.60 11.89
CA VAL A 230 27.59 1.83 12.82
C VAL A 230 27.95 2.67 14.04
N ALA A 231 28.37 3.92 13.83
CA ALA A 231 28.66 4.84 14.93
C ALA A 231 27.42 5.12 15.79
N ALA A 232 26.26 5.35 15.15
CA ALA A 232 24.99 5.59 15.83
C ALA A 232 24.45 4.38 16.60
N VAL A 233 24.76 3.15 16.17
CA VAL A 233 24.42 1.94 16.95
C VAL A 233 25.37 1.81 18.14
N SER A 234 26.65 2.09 17.95
CA SER A 234 27.67 2.04 19.00
C SER A 234 27.42 3.05 20.13
N ASP A 235 27.02 4.28 19.80
CA ASP A 235 26.71 5.33 20.79
C ASP A 235 25.28 5.25 21.38
N GLY A 236 24.45 4.37 20.81
CA GLY A 236 23.06 4.13 21.23
C GLY A 236 22.03 5.14 20.70
N ALA A 237 22.39 6.01 19.75
CA ALA A 237 21.46 6.89 19.03
C ALA A 237 20.50 6.11 18.12
N VAL A 238 20.90 4.91 17.68
CA VAL A 238 20.06 3.90 17.03
C VAL A 238 20.21 2.60 17.80
N LYS A 239 19.11 1.86 18.01
CA LYS A 239 19.12 0.61 18.77
C LYS A 239 18.41 -0.50 18.03
N PRO A 240 18.83 -1.77 18.22
CA PRO A 240 18.06 -2.92 17.79
C PRO A 240 16.83 -3.11 18.68
N TYR A 241 15.74 -3.51 18.05
CA TYR A 241 14.46 -3.84 18.69
C TYR A 241 13.91 -5.11 18.05
N ILE A 242 13.36 -6.00 18.87
CA ILE A 242 12.58 -7.13 18.36
C ILE A 242 11.19 -6.64 17.97
N MET A 243 10.58 -7.24 16.95
CA MET A 243 9.24 -6.89 16.51
C MET A 243 8.28 -8.05 16.79
N ASN A 244 7.06 -7.73 17.21
CA ASN A 244 6.02 -8.75 17.37
C ASN A 244 5.64 -9.32 15.98
N LEU A 245 5.55 -10.65 15.86
CA LEU A 245 5.31 -11.31 14.57
C LEU A 245 3.97 -10.92 13.94
N GLU A 246 2.93 -10.78 14.74
CA GLU A 246 1.57 -10.54 14.25
C GLU A 246 1.35 -9.07 13.91
N THR A 247 1.81 -8.18 14.78
CA THR A 247 1.48 -6.75 14.71
C THR A 247 2.57 -5.90 14.07
N ASN A 248 3.78 -6.44 13.89
CA ASN A 248 5.00 -5.68 13.54
C ASN A 248 5.33 -4.56 14.54
N ALA A 249 4.70 -4.52 15.72
CA ALA A 249 5.01 -3.53 16.73
C ALA A 249 6.41 -3.77 17.29
N TYR A 250 7.17 -2.70 17.45
CA TYR A 250 8.46 -2.74 18.14
C TYR A 250 8.26 -3.10 19.62
N VAL A 251 8.82 -4.23 20.03
CA VAL A 251 8.85 -4.71 21.40
C VAL A 251 10.19 -4.32 22.02
N TRP A 252 10.14 -3.64 23.15
CA TRP A 252 11.31 -3.31 23.95
C TRP A 252 11.03 -3.67 25.41
N ASP A 253 11.95 -4.37 26.05
CA ASP A 253 11.84 -4.86 27.42
C ASP A 253 12.73 -4.10 28.42
N GLY A 254 13.47 -3.08 27.98
CA GLY A 254 14.34 -2.29 28.86
C GLY A 254 15.79 -2.71 28.83
N THR A 255 16.13 -3.93 28.40
CA THR A 255 17.49 -4.49 28.56
C THR A 255 17.78 -5.55 27.51
N SER A 256 18.91 -5.40 26.81
CA SER A 256 19.40 -6.40 25.87
C SER A 256 19.64 -7.75 26.55
N THR A 257 19.20 -8.85 25.95
CA THR A 257 19.37 -10.20 26.51
C THR A 257 20.55 -10.96 25.92
N ALA A 258 21.12 -10.50 24.80
CA ALA A 258 22.33 -11.06 24.17
C ALA A 258 23.48 -10.05 24.13
N ASN A 259 24.61 -10.43 23.51
CA ASN A 259 25.81 -9.59 23.50
C ASN A 259 25.61 -8.32 22.67
N ASN A 260 26.47 -7.33 22.90
CA ASN A 260 26.54 -6.09 22.12
C ASN A 260 25.21 -5.32 22.03
N GLY A 261 24.29 -5.49 22.97
CA GLY A 261 22.97 -4.86 22.92
C GLY A 261 21.93 -5.65 22.10
N GLY A 262 22.20 -6.90 21.78
CA GLY A 262 21.32 -7.81 21.05
C GLY A 262 20.29 -8.56 21.92
N TYR A 263 19.61 -9.53 21.30
CA TYR A 263 18.56 -10.33 21.96
C TYR A 263 18.64 -11.80 21.62
N TRP A 264 18.35 -12.64 22.61
CA TRP A 264 17.91 -14.01 22.42
C TRP A 264 16.41 -14.05 22.20
N CYS A 265 15.96 -14.89 21.27
CA CYS A 265 14.55 -15.06 20.92
C CYS A 265 14.17 -16.54 20.84
N ASN A 266 12.93 -16.85 21.16
CA ASN A 266 12.33 -18.16 20.90
C ASN A 266 11.84 -18.27 19.44
N ALA A 267 11.27 -19.42 19.07
CA ALA A 267 10.75 -19.65 17.71
C ALA A 267 9.57 -18.73 17.30
N ASN A 268 8.94 -18.06 18.27
CA ASN A 268 7.86 -17.10 18.04
C ASN A 268 8.38 -15.65 17.93
N ASN A 269 9.70 -15.46 17.84
CA ASN A 269 10.35 -14.14 17.81
C ASN A 269 10.04 -13.30 19.07
N GLU A 270 9.82 -13.97 20.21
CA GLU A 270 9.65 -13.33 21.51
C GLU A 270 11.00 -13.30 22.24
N ILE A 271 11.29 -12.17 22.88
CA ILE A 271 12.53 -11.99 23.65
C ILE A 271 12.56 -13.02 24.79
N CYS A 272 13.70 -13.69 24.93
CA CYS A 272 13.99 -14.62 26.01
C CYS A 272 15.43 -14.42 26.52
N THR A 273 15.90 -15.32 27.37
CA THR A 273 17.27 -15.29 27.91
C THR A 273 18.07 -16.48 27.40
N TRP A 274 19.39 -16.37 27.42
CA TRP A 274 20.28 -17.45 27.00
C TRP A 274 20.00 -18.74 27.80
N GLY A 275 19.82 -19.85 27.09
CA GLY A 275 19.57 -21.16 27.70
C GLY A 275 18.16 -21.35 28.28
N ALA A 276 17.24 -20.40 28.09
CA ALA A 276 15.84 -20.60 28.43
C ALA A 276 15.23 -21.73 27.59
N ASP A 277 14.28 -22.47 28.15
CA ASP A 277 13.61 -23.53 27.40
C ASP A 277 12.92 -22.95 26.14
N GLY A 278 13.20 -23.55 24.98
CA GLY A 278 12.67 -23.10 23.69
C GLY A 278 13.33 -21.85 23.07
N PHE A 279 14.48 -21.38 23.56
CA PHE A 279 15.26 -20.36 22.83
C PHE A 279 15.78 -20.91 21.50
N SER A 280 15.75 -20.09 20.44
CA SER A 280 15.94 -20.58 19.06
C SER A 280 17.01 -19.83 18.28
N PHE A 281 17.12 -18.52 18.47
CA PHE A 281 18.07 -17.69 17.72
C PHE A 281 18.47 -16.45 18.52
N PHE A 282 19.50 -15.76 18.03
CA PHE A 282 19.90 -14.46 18.52
C PHE A 282 20.03 -13.45 17.38
N ILE A 283 19.89 -12.18 17.74
CA ILE A 283 20.22 -11.04 16.88
C ILE A 283 21.20 -10.16 17.64
N GLU A 284 22.38 -9.93 17.08
CA GLU A 284 23.43 -9.12 17.71
C GLU A 284 24.04 -8.15 16.69
N PRO A 285 24.35 -6.91 17.08
CA PRO A 285 25.18 -6.04 16.26
C PRO A 285 26.65 -6.47 16.40
N TRP A 286 27.28 -6.84 15.29
CA TRP A 286 28.71 -7.12 15.19
C TRP A 286 29.37 -5.93 14.48
N LEU A 287 29.61 -4.87 15.26
CA LEU A 287 30.06 -3.56 14.75
C LEU A 287 31.57 -3.50 14.45
N GLU A 288 32.34 -4.44 14.99
CA GLU A 288 33.80 -4.54 14.79
C GLU A 288 34.17 -5.45 13.62
N ASP A 289 33.19 -6.16 13.05
CA ASP A 289 33.39 -6.99 11.85
C ASP A 289 33.65 -6.12 10.62
N ASP A 290 34.33 -6.69 9.62
CA ASP A 290 34.59 -6.07 8.33
C ASP A 290 33.99 -6.91 7.20
N PRO A 291 32.81 -6.55 6.65
CA PRO A 291 32.00 -5.36 6.99
C PRO A 291 31.10 -5.55 8.22
N ALA A 292 30.84 -4.46 8.94
CA ALA A 292 29.95 -4.44 10.11
C ALA A 292 28.53 -4.91 9.75
N CYS A 293 27.90 -5.66 10.66
CA CYS A 293 26.63 -6.32 10.37
C CYS A 293 25.70 -6.47 11.58
N MET A 294 24.45 -6.83 11.28
CA MET A 294 23.57 -7.52 12.23
C MET A 294 23.73 -9.03 12.01
N ALA A 295 24.19 -9.74 13.02
CA ALA A 295 24.28 -11.18 13.01
C ALA A 295 22.95 -11.79 13.45
N ILE A 296 22.44 -12.72 12.65
CA ILE A 296 21.26 -13.53 12.96
C ILE A 296 21.73 -14.97 13.10
N GLY A 297 21.89 -15.43 14.34
CA GLY A 297 22.50 -16.71 14.65
C GLY A 297 21.59 -17.70 15.33
N ARG A 298 21.93 -18.99 15.22
CA ARG A 298 21.11 -20.08 15.73
C ARG A 298 21.49 -20.51 17.13
N ALA A 299 20.51 -20.95 17.90
CA ALA A 299 20.74 -21.73 19.11
C ALA A 299 21.30 -23.13 18.75
N PRO A 300 21.97 -23.81 19.71
CA PRO A 300 22.37 -25.20 19.54
C PRO A 300 21.19 -26.12 19.26
N GLY A 301 21.42 -27.16 18.45
CA GLY A 301 20.44 -28.25 18.27
C GLY A 301 19.19 -27.92 17.43
N ILE A 302 19.12 -26.74 16.79
CA ILE A 302 18.09 -26.48 15.77
C ILE A 302 18.24 -27.49 14.62
N ALA A 303 17.15 -28.09 14.18
CA ALA A 303 17.19 -29.08 13.10
C ALA A 303 17.40 -28.41 11.73
N SER A 304 18.17 -29.05 10.85
CA SER A 304 18.32 -28.65 9.45
C SER A 304 16.96 -28.59 8.74
N GLY A 305 16.77 -27.58 7.90
CA GLY A 305 15.52 -27.31 7.17
C GLY A 305 14.42 -26.64 8.00
N THR A 306 14.68 -26.35 9.28
CA THR A 306 13.74 -25.54 10.08
C THR A 306 13.61 -24.16 9.45
N THR A 307 12.40 -23.63 9.41
CA THR A 307 12.13 -22.25 8.97
C THR A 307 11.52 -21.44 10.09
N MET A 308 11.94 -20.18 10.23
CA MET A 308 11.40 -19.25 11.21
C MET A 308 11.30 -17.84 10.62
N MET A 309 10.27 -17.10 11.04
CA MET A 309 10.20 -15.67 10.81
C MET A 309 11.08 -14.96 11.84
N VAL A 310 12.04 -14.19 11.36
CA VAL A 310 12.87 -13.31 12.20
C VAL A 310 12.48 -11.87 11.89
N LYS A 311 11.90 -11.17 12.89
CA LYS A 311 11.50 -9.76 12.75
C LYS A 311 12.19 -8.90 13.80
N PHE A 312 12.95 -7.93 13.33
CA PHE A 312 13.60 -6.94 14.18
C PHE A 312 13.71 -5.62 13.43
N GLY A 313 14.12 -4.56 14.11
CA GLY A 313 14.48 -3.33 13.43
C GLY A 313 15.51 -2.54 14.17
N LEU A 314 16.04 -1.55 13.45
CA LEU A 314 16.89 -0.51 13.98
C LEU A 314 16.05 0.76 14.08
N ALA A 315 16.04 1.41 15.24
CA ALA A 315 15.27 2.62 15.42
C ALA A 315 15.93 3.61 16.37
N THR A 316 15.62 4.88 16.21
CA THR A 316 15.95 5.90 17.21
C THR A 316 15.19 5.60 18.52
N PRO A 317 15.68 6.01 19.70
CA PRO A 317 15.01 5.76 20.98
C PRO A 317 13.55 6.23 21.03
N ASP A 318 13.26 7.36 20.39
CA ASP A 318 11.91 7.96 20.24
C ASP A 318 11.05 7.28 19.15
N LYS A 319 11.64 6.35 18.39
CA LYS A 319 11.02 5.57 17.30
C LYS A 319 10.46 6.43 16.15
N GLN A 320 10.91 7.68 16.03
CA GLN A 320 10.53 8.54 14.91
C GLN A 320 11.17 8.09 13.59
N LYS A 321 12.35 7.47 13.66
CA LYS A 321 13.01 6.82 12.52
C LYS A 321 13.20 5.36 12.84
N ALA A 322 12.68 4.50 11.98
CA ALA A 322 12.67 3.06 12.20
C ALA A 322 12.83 2.32 10.87
N MET A 323 13.76 1.37 10.84
CA MET A 323 14.02 0.47 9.73
C MET A 323 13.71 -0.95 10.20
N SER A 324 12.86 -1.67 9.46
CA SER A 324 12.34 -2.98 9.83
C SER A 324 12.90 -4.07 8.92
N PHE A 325 13.27 -5.20 9.51
CA PHE A 325 13.75 -6.40 8.84
C PHE A 325 12.74 -7.52 9.07
N LEU A 326 12.16 -8.04 7.99
CA LEU A 326 11.22 -9.16 7.98
C LEU A 326 11.87 -10.30 7.20
N LEU A 327 12.55 -11.18 7.92
CA LEU A 327 13.42 -12.19 7.33
C LEU A 327 12.75 -13.57 7.43
N ASN A 328 12.68 -14.28 6.31
CA ASN A 328 12.33 -15.71 6.30
C ASN A 328 13.61 -16.51 6.44
N ALA A 329 13.93 -16.97 7.65
CA ALA A 329 15.17 -17.69 7.92
C ALA A 329 14.99 -19.20 7.72
N THR A 330 15.91 -19.81 6.96
CA THR A 330 16.07 -21.27 6.84
C THR A 330 17.37 -21.69 7.53
N PHE A 331 17.30 -22.66 8.44
CA PHE A 331 18.47 -23.15 9.16
C PHE A 331 19.06 -24.36 8.43
N GLU A 332 20.35 -24.31 8.07
CA GLU A 332 21.04 -25.42 7.41
C GLU A 332 21.28 -26.64 8.31
#